data_AF-A0A679J9I3-F1
#
_entry.id   AF-A0A679J9I3-F1
#
_cell.length_a   1.000
_cell.length_b   1.000
_cell.length_c   1.000
_cell.angle_alpha   90.00
_cell.angle_beta   90.00
_cell.angle_gamma   90.00
#
_symmetry.space_group_name_H-M   'P 1'
#
loop_
_entity.id
_entity.type
_entity.pdbx_description
1 polymer ?
#
loop_
_entity_poly.entity_id
_entity_poly.type
_entity_poly.pdbx_seq_one_letter_code
_entity_poly.pdbx_strand_id
1 'polypeptide(L)'
;MDLDFLHLNFRGRIGALVWARRAVPLVALLALFLGSRRWGSVVAVVVVALLFSAVLKFLETSLRRQFIREARLPPFLIGKLREAHPQLSRRDAELVLRGLRQFFMAHLRSDRKFVAMPSKVVDTAWHEFILHTQGYQNWCKAAFGGTLHHSPAEVLGRDARRNDGLRRSWYWACKEESIDPRKPARLPLLFALDIKFAIAGGFQYVPDCNAVERHIGSDTHCGTSFGDSSSSDGGGAGDASGFGGSESSSSSGDGGSSDGGGASDGGGGCGGGCGGGGGGD
;
A
#
# COMPACT_ATOMS: atom_id res chain seq x y z
N MET A 1 18.81 24.56 11.72
CA MET A 1 17.53 24.63 12.47
C MET A 1 16.33 24.49 11.53
N ASP A 2 16.52 24.71 10.23
CA ASP A 2 15.49 24.74 9.18
C ASP A 2 14.85 23.36 8.87
N LEU A 3 15.52 22.26 9.24
CA LEU A 3 15.08 20.90 8.91
C LEU A 3 13.92 20.42 9.78
N ASP A 4 13.97 20.69 11.08
CA ASP A 4 12.84 20.45 11.99
C ASP A 4 11.69 21.39 11.65
N PHE A 5 11.99 22.63 11.23
CA PHE A 5 10.99 23.57 10.73
C PHE A 5 10.25 23.02 9.50
N LEU A 6 10.94 22.42 8.51
CA LEU A 6 10.27 21.77 7.38
C LEU A 6 9.36 20.62 7.82
N HIS A 7 9.83 19.73 8.71
CA HIS A 7 9.00 18.64 9.24
C HIS A 7 7.79 19.14 10.03
N LEU A 8 7.96 20.16 10.88
CA LEU A 8 6.89 20.81 11.63
C LEU A 8 5.90 21.52 10.70
N ASN A 9 6.38 22.19 9.64
CA ASN A 9 5.57 22.86 8.62
C ASN A 9 4.71 21.85 7.85
N PHE A 10 5.29 20.73 7.39
CA PHE A 10 4.50 19.63 6.80
C PHE A 10 3.46 19.07 7.78
N ARG A 11 3.84 18.77 9.03
CA ARG A 11 2.92 18.24 10.05
C ARG A 11 1.76 19.21 10.35
N GLY A 12 2.05 20.50 10.48
CA GLY A 12 1.07 21.55 10.72
C GLY A 12 0.11 21.73 9.54
N ARG A 13 0.63 21.84 8.31
CA ARG A 13 -0.18 21.99 7.09
C ARG A 13 -1.04 20.75 6.81
N ILE A 14 -0.51 19.54 6.96
CA ILE A 14 -1.29 18.29 6.84
C ILE A 14 -2.37 18.24 7.93
N GLY A 15 -2.04 18.59 9.18
CA GLY A 15 -2.99 18.66 10.28
C GLY A 15 -4.13 19.65 10.02
N ALA A 16 -3.82 20.85 9.53
CA ALA A 16 -4.80 21.86 9.17
C ALA A 16 -5.75 21.39 8.06
N LEU A 17 -5.25 20.73 7.01
CA LEU A 17 -6.07 20.17 5.94
C LEU A 17 -6.99 19.05 6.44
N VAL A 18 -6.50 18.16 7.32
CA VAL A 18 -7.31 17.10 7.94
C VAL A 18 -8.43 17.68 8.81
N TRP A 19 -8.14 18.69 9.64
CA TRP A 19 -9.14 19.34 10.48
C TRP A 19 -10.15 20.14 9.66
N ALA A 20 -9.70 20.93 8.68
CA ALA A 20 -10.57 21.66 7.76
C ALA A 20 -11.55 20.70 7.06
N ARG A 21 -11.05 19.58 6.52
CA ARG A 21 -11.87 18.56 5.84
C ARG A 21 -12.88 17.90 6.78
N ARG A 22 -12.55 17.71 8.06
CA ARG A 22 -13.47 17.21 9.10
C ARG A 22 -14.53 18.24 9.53
N ALA A 23 -14.23 19.53 9.42
CA ALA A 23 -15.17 20.60 9.74
C ALA A 23 -16.22 20.82 8.64
N VAL A 24 -15.93 20.52 7.37
CA VAL A 24 -16.87 20.70 6.24
C VAL A 24 -18.26 20.12 6.48
N PRO A 25 -18.46 18.85 6.89
CA PRO A 25 -19.80 18.32 7.15
C PRO A 25 -20.52 19.04 8.30
N LEU A 26 -19.82 19.47 9.35
CA LEU A 26 -20.41 20.22 10.47
C LEU A 26 -20.91 21.60 10.01
N VAL A 27 -20.10 22.30 9.20
CA VAL A 27 -20.47 23.59 8.60
C VAL A 27 -21.64 23.44 7.63
N ALA A 28 -21.65 22.37 6.82
CA ALA A 28 -22.75 22.07 5.90
C ALA A 28 -24.06 21.79 6.67
N LEU A 29 -24.03 20.98 7.73
CA LEU A 29 -25.19 20.73 8.58
C LEU A 29 -25.71 22.01 9.25
N LEU A 30 -24.81 22.86 9.75
CA LEU A 30 -25.19 24.17 10.32
C LEU A 30 -25.85 25.09 9.28
N ALA A 31 -25.31 25.13 8.06
CA ALA A 31 -25.89 25.91 6.96
C ALA A 31 -27.27 25.39 6.53
N LEU A 32 -27.50 24.07 6.57
CA LEU A 32 -28.80 23.44 6.29
C LEU A 32 -29.82 23.66 7.42
N PHE A 33 -29.35 23.82 8.67
CA PHE A 33 -30.21 24.12 9.83
C PHE A 33 -30.67 25.59 9.85
N LEU A 34 -29.77 26.53 9.52
CA LEU A 34 -30.04 27.97 9.52
C LEU A 34 -30.65 28.49 8.20
N GLY A 35 -30.45 27.77 7.10
CA GLY A 35 -30.86 28.19 5.76
C GLY A 35 -32.31 27.84 5.38
N SER A 36 -32.76 28.37 4.23
CA SER A 36 -34.08 28.02 3.70
C SER A 36 -34.14 26.55 3.28
N ARG A 37 -35.10 25.78 3.80
CA ARG A 37 -35.36 24.37 3.44
C ARG A 37 -35.92 24.12 2.03
N ARG A 38 -35.62 25.01 1.07
CA ARG A 38 -35.89 24.77 -0.35
C ARG A 38 -34.95 23.66 -0.85
N TRP A 39 -35.51 22.63 -1.50
CA TRP A 39 -34.77 21.47 -1.97
C TRP A 39 -33.51 21.83 -2.77
N GLY A 40 -33.59 22.79 -3.69
CA GLY A 40 -32.45 23.24 -4.50
C GLY A 40 -31.30 23.82 -3.65
N SER A 41 -31.60 24.55 -2.58
CA SER A 41 -30.59 25.08 -1.65
C SER A 41 -29.90 23.97 -0.86
N VAL A 42 -30.66 22.95 -0.45
CA VAL A 42 -30.12 21.75 0.23
C VAL A 42 -29.13 21.02 -0.67
N VAL A 43 -29.53 20.73 -1.92
CA VAL A 43 -28.67 20.05 -2.91
C VAL A 43 -27.41 20.87 -3.19
N ALA A 44 -27.52 22.18 -3.38
CA ALA A 44 -26.36 23.04 -3.65
C ALA A 44 -25.33 23.02 -2.51
N VAL A 45 -25.78 23.11 -1.24
CA VAL A 45 -24.88 23.05 -0.07
C VAL A 45 -24.17 21.69 0.00
N VAL A 46 -24.88 20.59 -0.23
CA VAL A 46 -24.28 19.24 -0.23
C VAL A 46 -23.24 19.08 -1.34
N VAL A 47 -23.54 19.51 -2.57
CA VAL A 47 -22.60 19.43 -3.70
C VAL A 47 -21.34 20.27 -3.44
N VAL A 48 -21.49 21.50 -2.94
CA VAL A 48 -20.34 22.35 -2.59
C VAL A 48 -19.50 21.74 -1.47
N ALA A 49 -20.14 21.17 -0.44
CA ALA A 49 -19.45 20.49 0.66
C ALA A 49 -18.64 19.26 0.18
N LEU A 50 -19.19 18.47 -0.74
CA LEU A 50 -18.50 17.32 -1.33
C LEU A 50 -17.31 17.74 -2.21
N LEU A 51 -17.50 18.73 -3.09
CA LEU A 51 -16.42 19.26 -3.93
C LEU A 51 -15.29 19.87 -3.10
N PHE A 52 -15.62 20.67 -2.09
CA PHE A 52 -14.62 21.26 -1.20
C PHE A 52 -13.88 20.19 -0.38
N SER A 53 -14.58 19.16 0.10
CA SER A 53 -13.96 18.01 0.78
C SER A 53 -13.01 17.23 -0.14
N ALA A 54 -13.36 17.08 -1.42
CA ALA A 54 -12.52 16.45 -2.43
C ALA A 54 -11.25 17.26 -2.72
N VAL A 55 -11.37 18.59 -2.86
CA VAL A 55 -10.21 19.49 -3.01
C VAL A 55 -9.28 19.42 -1.80
N LEU A 56 -9.81 19.46 -0.58
CA LEU A 56 -9.00 19.32 0.64
C LEU A 56 -8.31 17.95 0.73
N LYS A 57 -8.97 16.86 0.31
CA LYS A 57 -8.35 15.52 0.21
C LYS A 57 -7.24 15.47 -0.85
N PHE A 58 -7.42 16.14 -1.98
CA PHE A 58 -6.39 16.25 -3.02
C PHE A 58 -5.16 17.02 -2.53
N LEU A 59 -5.36 18.16 -1.85
CA LEU A 59 -4.28 18.93 -1.23
C LEU A 59 -3.58 18.13 -0.12
N GLU A 60 -4.34 17.42 0.73
CA GLU A 60 -3.79 16.56 1.79
C GLU A 60 -2.89 15.46 1.21
N THR A 61 -3.36 14.75 0.18
CA THR A 61 -2.60 13.66 -0.46
C THR A 61 -1.41 14.17 -1.26
N SER A 62 -1.51 15.31 -1.94
CA SER A 62 -0.37 15.96 -2.60
C SER A 62 0.73 16.33 -1.61
N LEU A 63 0.36 16.94 -0.48
CA LEU A 63 1.31 17.35 0.55
C LEU A 63 1.96 16.15 1.28
N ARG A 64 1.22 15.05 1.47
CA ARG A 64 1.79 13.78 1.97
C ARG A 64 2.79 13.16 0.99
N ARG A 65 2.57 13.24 -0.32
CA ARG A 65 3.54 12.82 -1.35
C ARG A 65 4.81 13.68 -1.30
N GLN A 66 4.65 14.99 -1.18
CA GLN A 66 5.79 15.90 -1.02
C GLN A 66 6.61 15.55 0.24
N PHE A 67 5.93 15.32 1.38
CA PHE A 67 6.57 14.88 2.61
C PHE A 67 7.40 13.60 2.42
N ILE A 68 6.87 12.55 1.78
CA ILE A 68 7.64 11.30 1.57
C ILE A 68 8.90 11.53 0.69
N ARG A 69 8.83 12.43 -0.30
CA ARG A 69 9.96 12.74 -1.19
C ARG A 69 11.04 13.57 -0.47
N GLU A 70 10.64 14.61 0.26
CA GLU A 70 11.55 15.63 0.80
C GLU A 70 11.97 15.36 2.26
N ALA A 71 11.17 14.62 3.04
CA ALA A 71 11.51 14.31 4.41
C ALA A 71 12.86 13.58 4.51
N ARG A 72 13.72 14.10 5.37
CA ARG A 72 14.98 13.42 5.72
C ARG A 72 14.66 12.20 6.58
N LEU A 73 14.99 11.01 6.07
CA LEU A 73 15.04 9.79 6.88
C LEU A 73 16.18 9.89 7.90
N PRO A 74 16.07 9.27 9.09
CA PRO A 74 17.06 9.45 10.16
C PRO A 74 18.49 9.11 9.71
N PRO A 75 19.50 9.95 10.03
CA PRO A 75 20.85 9.78 9.53
C PRO A 75 21.55 8.52 10.05
N PHE A 76 21.12 7.98 11.20
CA PHE A 76 21.67 6.76 11.78
C PHE A 76 21.45 5.52 10.89
N LEU A 77 20.43 5.53 10.03
CA LEU A 77 20.14 4.41 9.11
C LEU A 77 21.30 4.12 8.15
N ILE A 78 22.09 5.13 7.77
CA ILE A 78 23.28 4.94 6.93
C ILE A 78 24.39 4.19 7.70
N GLY A 79 24.50 4.40 9.01
CA GLY A 79 25.40 3.64 9.87
C GLY A 79 24.94 2.19 9.98
N LYS A 80 23.68 1.99 10.41
CA LYS A 80 23.09 0.67 10.62
C LYS A 80 23.06 -0.19 9.36
N LEU A 81 22.74 0.38 8.19
CA LEU A 81 22.81 -0.34 6.92
C LEU A 81 24.22 -0.82 6.57
N ARG A 82 25.26 -0.07 6.94
CA ARG A 82 26.66 -0.44 6.69
C ARG A 82 27.23 -1.39 7.76
N GLU A 83 26.64 -1.41 8.95
CA GLU A 83 26.89 -2.46 9.95
C GLU A 83 26.27 -3.80 9.49
N ALA A 84 25.04 -3.79 8.97
CA ALA A 84 24.35 -4.98 8.46
C ALA A 84 24.87 -5.48 7.11
N HIS A 85 25.30 -4.58 6.22
CA HIS A 85 25.84 -4.88 4.89
C HIS A 85 27.17 -4.13 4.66
N PRO A 86 28.31 -4.65 5.18
CA PRO A 86 29.62 -3.98 5.12
C PRO A 86 30.12 -3.65 3.70
N GLN A 87 29.61 -4.34 2.68
CA GLN A 87 29.92 -4.09 1.27
C GLN A 87 29.32 -2.78 0.72
N LEU A 88 28.37 -2.15 1.42
CA LEU A 88 27.73 -0.92 0.96
C LEU A 88 28.60 0.32 1.25
N SER A 89 28.89 1.11 0.22
CA SER A 89 29.40 2.46 0.43
C SER A 89 28.31 3.38 1.00
N ARG A 90 28.71 4.55 1.52
CA ARG A 90 27.74 5.57 1.95
C ARG A 90 26.77 5.98 0.83
N ARG A 91 27.25 6.08 -0.43
CA ARG A 91 26.41 6.44 -1.58
C ARG A 91 25.39 5.35 -1.92
N ASP A 92 25.74 4.09 -1.64
CA ASP A 92 24.87 2.93 -1.85
C ASP A 92 23.79 2.86 -0.77
N ALA A 93 24.14 3.09 0.50
CA ALA A 93 23.15 3.27 1.57
C ALA A 93 22.19 4.44 1.28
N GLU A 94 22.68 5.56 0.75
CA GLU A 94 21.84 6.68 0.27
C GLU A 94 20.96 6.31 -0.96
N LEU A 95 21.32 5.27 -1.74
CA LEU A 95 20.48 4.70 -2.79
C LEU A 95 19.43 3.72 -2.22
N VAL A 96 19.78 2.90 -1.23
CA VAL A 96 18.82 2.05 -0.49
C VAL A 96 17.74 2.92 0.18
N LEU A 97 18.13 4.03 0.81
CA LEU A 97 17.19 5.01 1.39
C LEU A 97 16.34 5.78 0.35
N ARG A 98 16.69 5.72 -0.94
CA ARG A 98 15.79 6.14 -2.03
C ARG A 98 14.80 5.05 -2.40
N GLY A 99 15.23 3.78 -2.43
CA GLY A 99 14.33 2.62 -2.53
C GLY A 99 13.29 2.60 -1.40
N LEU A 100 13.70 2.85 -0.16
CA LEU A 100 12.79 2.92 1.00
C LEU A 100 11.71 4.02 0.84
N ARG A 101 12.07 5.19 0.29
CA ARG A 101 11.09 6.23 -0.05
C ARG A 101 10.14 5.79 -1.17
N GLN A 102 10.62 5.06 -2.17
CA GLN A 102 9.78 4.50 -3.24
C GLN A 102 8.76 3.49 -2.69
N PHE A 103 9.17 2.63 -1.74
CA PHE A 103 8.27 1.72 -1.03
C PHE A 103 7.19 2.49 -0.23
N PHE A 104 7.58 3.49 0.55
CA PHE A 104 6.62 4.36 1.25
C PHE A 104 5.70 5.12 0.31
N MET A 105 6.19 5.57 -0.85
CA MET A 105 5.36 6.19 -1.88
C MET A 105 4.36 5.19 -2.48
N ALA A 106 4.77 3.93 -2.70
CA ALA A 106 3.88 2.88 -3.17
C ALA A 106 2.74 2.62 -2.18
N HIS A 107 3.03 2.57 -0.88
CA HIS A 107 1.99 2.48 0.17
C HIS A 107 1.05 3.69 0.19
N LEU A 108 1.57 4.93 0.09
CA LEU A 108 0.70 6.11 0.07
C LEU A 108 -0.18 6.16 -1.19
N ARG A 109 0.37 5.80 -2.36
CA ARG A 109 -0.34 5.82 -3.63
C ARG A 109 -1.34 4.66 -3.78
N SER A 110 -1.16 3.57 -3.04
CA SER A 110 -2.14 2.45 -2.95
C SER A 110 -3.34 2.72 -2.03
N ASP A 111 -3.65 3.99 -1.73
CA ASP A 111 -4.60 4.42 -0.70
C ASP A 111 -4.29 3.91 0.72
N ARG A 112 -3.06 3.43 0.95
CA ARG A 112 -2.57 2.72 2.15
C ARG A 112 -3.07 1.28 2.27
N LYS A 113 -3.41 0.64 1.15
CA LYS A 113 -3.52 -0.82 1.08
C LYS A 113 -2.15 -1.47 1.32
N PHE A 114 -2.15 -2.72 1.78
CA PHE A 114 -0.95 -3.54 1.98
C PHE A 114 -0.05 -3.53 0.74
N VAL A 115 1.26 -3.35 0.94
CA VAL A 115 2.27 -3.43 -0.12
C VAL A 115 3.42 -4.29 0.40
N ALA A 116 3.87 -5.21 -0.43
CA ALA A 116 4.93 -6.16 -0.09
C ALA A 116 6.31 -5.52 -0.30
N MET A 117 7.29 -5.79 0.57
CA MET A 117 8.66 -5.34 0.36
C MET A 117 9.36 -6.26 -0.67
N PRO A 118 9.83 -5.75 -1.82
CA PRO A 118 10.46 -6.56 -2.87
C PRO A 118 12.00 -6.56 -2.78
N SER A 119 12.60 -6.04 -1.72
CA SER A 119 14.07 -5.94 -1.59
C SER A 119 14.49 -6.12 -0.15
N LYS A 120 15.35 -7.10 0.12
CA LYS A 120 15.86 -7.41 1.46
C LYS A 120 16.74 -6.30 2.04
N VAL A 121 17.54 -5.63 1.20
CA VAL A 121 18.38 -4.51 1.69
C VAL A 121 17.52 -3.29 2.06
N VAL A 122 16.40 -3.08 1.36
CA VAL A 122 15.42 -2.05 1.75
C VAL A 122 14.60 -2.49 2.97
N ASP A 123 14.30 -3.78 3.12
CA ASP A 123 13.64 -4.32 4.31
C ASP A 123 14.52 -4.14 5.56
N THR A 124 15.83 -4.38 5.45
CA THR A 124 16.81 -4.07 6.51
C THR A 124 16.77 -2.58 6.89
N ALA A 125 16.75 -1.68 5.90
CA ALA A 125 16.64 -0.24 6.14
C ALA A 125 15.34 0.16 6.85
N TRP A 126 14.25 -0.54 6.53
CA TRP A 126 12.94 -0.30 7.13
C TRP A 126 12.88 -0.83 8.57
N HIS A 127 13.40 -2.04 8.80
CA HIS A 127 13.50 -2.66 10.12
C HIS A 127 14.22 -1.75 11.11
N GLU A 128 15.41 -1.28 10.76
CA GLU A 128 16.20 -0.32 11.54
C GLU A 128 15.47 1.00 11.82
N PHE A 129 14.58 1.44 10.92
CA PHE A 129 13.77 2.63 11.15
C PHE A 129 12.64 2.38 12.16
N ILE A 130 12.01 1.20 12.14
CA ILE A 130 10.89 0.83 13.03
C ILE A 130 11.36 0.74 14.49
N LEU A 131 12.58 0.23 14.74
CA LEU A 131 13.17 0.14 16.08
C LEU A 131 13.17 1.48 16.82
N HIS A 132 13.27 2.60 16.11
CA HIS A 132 13.14 3.95 16.67
C HIS A 132 11.66 4.37 16.79
N THR A 133 10.90 3.59 17.57
CA THR A 133 9.42 3.54 17.62
C THR A 133 8.72 4.91 17.58
N GLN A 134 9.05 5.84 18.49
CA GLN A 134 8.37 7.15 18.56
C GLN A 134 8.68 8.02 17.32
N GLY A 135 9.90 7.95 16.79
CA GLY A 135 10.30 8.67 15.57
C GLY A 135 9.59 8.12 14.34
N TYR A 136 9.54 6.78 14.23
CA TYR A 136 8.82 6.07 13.18
C TYR A 136 7.31 6.38 13.20
N GLN A 137 6.65 6.26 14.36
CA GLN A 137 5.22 6.57 14.51
C GLN A 137 4.89 8.01 14.10
N ASN A 138 5.71 8.99 14.52
CA ASN A 138 5.54 10.39 14.14
C ASN A 138 5.70 10.60 12.62
N TRP A 139 6.69 9.95 12.01
CA TRP A 139 6.92 10.01 10.57
C TRP A 139 5.78 9.37 9.78
N CYS A 140 5.31 8.18 10.17
CA CYS A 140 4.16 7.52 9.55
C CYS A 140 2.86 8.31 9.71
N LYS A 141 2.62 8.96 10.85
CA LYS A 141 1.46 9.85 11.03
C LYS A 141 1.47 11.03 10.05
N ALA A 142 2.65 11.58 9.76
CA ALA A 142 2.83 12.61 8.74
C ALA A 142 2.69 12.05 7.31
N ALA A 143 3.30 10.90 7.00
CA ALA A 143 3.24 10.29 5.67
C ALA A 143 1.85 9.72 5.30
N PHE A 144 1.23 8.95 6.20
CA PHE A 144 0.07 8.10 5.91
C PHE A 144 -1.18 8.42 6.75
N GLY A 145 -1.00 9.10 7.89
CA GLY A 145 -2.06 9.39 8.87
C GLY A 145 -2.20 8.36 9.98
N GLY A 146 -1.46 7.25 9.91
CA GLY A 146 -1.39 6.18 10.90
C GLY A 146 -0.06 5.42 10.76
N THR A 147 0.18 4.42 11.61
CA THR A 147 1.37 3.56 11.54
C THR A 147 1.29 2.61 10.36
N LEU A 148 2.35 2.56 9.54
CA LEU A 148 2.54 1.45 8.62
C LEU A 148 3.17 0.30 9.41
N HIS A 149 2.41 -0.78 9.60
CA HIS A 149 2.93 -1.98 10.26
C HIS A 149 3.80 -2.77 9.30
N HIS A 150 4.92 -3.27 9.80
CA HIS A 150 5.84 -4.10 9.03
C HIS A 150 5.38 -5.55 9.05
N SER A 151 5.36 -6.15 7.87
CA SER A 151 5.21 -7.58 7.65
C SER A 151 6.47 -8.02 6.90
N PRO A 152 7.28 -8.94 7.45
CA PRO A 152 8.56 -9.31 6.87
C PRO A 152 8.42 -9.81 5.43
N ALA A 153 9.41 -9.52 4.58
CA ALA A 153 9.40 -9.99 3.19
C ALA A 153 9.34 -11.53 3.06
N GLU A 154 9.72 -12.26 4.11
CA GLU A 154 9.74 -13.72 4.17
C GLU A 154 8.35 -14.37 4.29
N VAL A 155 7.33 -13.61 4.71
CA VAL A 155 5.93 -14.06 4.78
C VAL A 155 5.27 -14.09 3.39
N LEU A 156 5.94 -13.53 2.38
CA LEU A 156 5.49 -13.48 1.00
C LEU A 156 5.85 -14.81 0.31
N GLY A 157 4.85 -15.68 0.15
CA GLY A 157 5.04 -16.99 -0.50
C GLY A 157 5.68 -16.89 -1.88
N ARG A 158 6.41 -17.95 -2.28
CA ARG A 158 7.28 -17.99 -3.47
C ARG A 158 6.60 -17.59 -4.79
N ASP A 159 5.28 -17.74 -4.89
CA ASP A 159 4.49 -17.34 -6.05
C ASP A 159 4.24 -15.83 -6.10
N ALA A 160 5.24 -15.10 -6.61
CA ALA A 160 5.17 -13.66 -6.86
C ALA A 160 3.92 -13.22 -7.67
N ARG A 161 3.41 -14.07 -8.59
CA ARG A 161 2.16 -13.85 -9.35
C ARG A 161 0.90 -13.85 -8.48
N ARG A 162 0.87 -14.60 -7.38
CA ARG A 162 -0.27 -14.69 -6.45
C ARG A 162 -0.21 -13.66 -5.33
N ASN A 163 0.83 -12.82 -5.33
CA ASN A 163 1.06 -11.85 -4.26
C ASN A 163 0.56 -10.45 -4.64
N ASP A 164 -0.68 -10.16 -4.28
CA ASP A 164 -1.32 -8.86 -4.49
C ASP A 164 -0.54 -7.68 -3.87
N GLY A 165 0.14 -7.90 -2.74
CA GLY A 165 1.01 -6.89 -2.15
C GLY A 165 2.20 -6.55 -3.06
N LEU A 166 2.77 -7.56 -3.72
CA LEU A 166 3.95 -7.42 -4.58
C LEU A 166 3.60 -6.86 -5.95
N ARG A 167 2.48 -7.29 -6.56
CA ARG A 167 1.93 -6.69 -7.79
C ARG A 167 1.61 -5.21 -7.60
N ARG A 168 1.09 -4.84 -6.43
CA ARG A 168 0.79 -3.44 -6.04
C ARG A 168 2.06 -2.61 -5.81
N SER A 169 3.08 -3.19 -5.16
CA SER A 169 4.42 -2.57 -5.06
C SER A 169 5.06 -2.35 -6.43
N TRP A 170 4.99 -3.35 -7.31
CA TRP A 170 5.49 -3.27 -8.69
C TRP A 170 4.82 -2.14 -9.46
N TYR A 171 3.48 -2.12 -9.49
CA TYR A 171 2.71 -1.11 -10.20
C TYR A 171 3.10 0.31 -9.77
N TRP A 172 3.12 0.60 -8.46
CA TRP A 172 3.43 1.95 -8.00
C TRP A 172 4.91 2.31 -8.08
N ALA A 173 5.83 1.35 -7.94
CA ALA A 173 7.26 1.58 -8.18
C ALA A 173 7.51 1.98 -9.64
N CYS A 174 6.93 1.25 -10.59
CA CYS A 174 6.97 1.58 -12.03
C CYS A 174 6.33 2.95 -12.31
N LYS A 175 5.15 3.26 -11.74
CA LYS A 175 4.47 4.57 -11.91
C LYS A 175 5.16 5.74 -11.20
N GLU A 176 6.11 5.52 -10.29
CA GLU A 176 6.94 6.59 -9.71
C GLU A 176 8.16 6.91 -10.60
N GLU A 177 8.59 5.95 -11.42
CA GLU A 177 9.73 6.08 -12.34
C GLU A 177 9.34 6.21 -13.82
N SER A 178 8.05 6.44 -14.10
CA SER A 178 7.50 6.55 -15.45
C SER A 178 7.73 5.31 -16.35
N ILE A 179 7.80 4.12 -15.73
CA ILE A 179 7.88 2.83 -16.41
C ILE A 179 6.46 2.29 -16.65
N ASP A 180 6.20 1.67 -17.80
CA ASP A 180 4.98 0.90 -18.02
C ASP A 180 5.03 -0.41 -17.21
N PRO A 181 4.13 -0.63 -16.23
CA PRO A 181 4.12 -1.84 -15.41
C PRO A 181 3.77 -3.11 -16.19
N ARG A 182 3.18 -3.02 -17.39
CA ARG A 182 2.84 -4.17 -18.26
C ARG A 182 3.97 -4.53 -19.23
N LYS A 183 4.70 -3.51 -19.71
CA LYS A 183 5.84 -3.65 -20.64
C LYS A 183 7.06 -2.88 -20.11
N PRO A 184 7.68 -3.36 -19.01
CA PRO A 184 8.78 -2.66 -18.37
C PRO A 184 10.05 -2.67 -19.25
N ALA A 185 10.48 -1.51 -19.73
CA ALA A 185 11.76 -1.38 -20.44
C ALA A 185 12.99 -1.59 -19.52
N ARG A 186 12.80 -1.48 -18.20
CA ARG A 186 13.80 -1.69 -17.15
C ARG A 186 13.11 -1.99 -15.82
N LEU A 187 13.87 -2.49 -14.84
CA LEU A 187 13.37 -2.60 -13.46
C LEU A 187 13.28 -1.20 -12.80
N PRO A 188 12.26 -0.97 -11.95
CA PRO A 188 12.29 0.12 -10.98
C PRO A 188 13.37 -0.13 -9.91
N LEU A 189 13.94 0.94 -9.37
CA LEU A 189 15.02 0.94 -8.39
C LEU A 189 14.76 -0.02 -7.24
N LEU A 190 13.58 0.08 -6.61
CA LEU A 190 13.19 -0.75 -5.48
C LEU A 190 13.27 -2.28 -5.76
N PHE A 191 13.09 -2.72 -7.01
CA PHE A 191 13.24 -4.13 -7.42
C PHE A 191 14.66 -4.46 -7.93
N ALA A 192 15.46 -3.46 -8.28
CA ALA A 192 16.82 -3.66 -8.80
C ALA A 192 17.91 -3.70 -7.70
N LEU A 193 17.61 -3.23 -6.48
CA LEU A 193 18.58 -3.02 -5.40
C LEU A 193 19.28 -4.31 -4.92
N ASP A 194 18.54 -5.41 -4.77
CA ASP A 194 19.09 -6.68 -4.25
C ASP A 194 20.11 -7.29 -5.21
N ILE A 195 19.80 -7.33 -6.52
CA ILE A 195 20.74 -7.74 -7.58
C ILE A 195 21.94 -6.78 -7.61
N LYS A 196 21.69 -5.47 -7.63
CA LYS A 196 22.73 -4.44 -7.80
C LYS A 196 23.83 -4.53 -6.73
N PHE A 197 23.46 -4.92 -5.51
CA PHE A 197 24.39 -5.01 -4.37
C PHE A 197 24.72 -6.45 -3.95
N ALA A 198 24.39 -7.43 -4.80
CA ALA A 198 24.64 -8.86 -4.58
C ALA A 198 24.24 -9.33 -3.16
N ILE A 199 23.03 -8.94 -2.73
CA ILE A 199 22.56 -9.18 -1.36
C ILE A 199 22.35 -10.68 -1.15
N ALA A 200 22.93 -11.22 -0.08
CA ALA A 200 22.84 -12.65 0.25
C ALA A 200 21.38 -13.08 0.45
N GLY A 201 20.92 -14.04 -0.36
CA GLY A 201 19.52 -14.47 -0.38
C GLY A 201 18.51 -13.38 -0.77
N GLY A 202 18.96 -12.29 -1.40
CA GLY A 202 18.11 -11.23 -1.94
C GLY A 202 17.28 -11.67 -3.14
N PHE A 203 16.25 -10.91 -3.48
CA PHE A 203 15.33 -11.25 -4.56
C PHE A 203 15.93 -10.90 -5.94
N GLN A 204 15.74 -11.81 -6.90
CA GLN A 204 16.19 -11.60 -8.29
C GLN A 204 14.99 -11.35 -9.20
N TYR A 205 14.95 -10.18 -9.81
CA TYR A 205 13.93 -9.81 -10.79
C TYR A 205 14.54 -9.58 -12.18
N VAL A 206 13.78 -9.86 -13.23
CA VAL A 206 14.13 -9.53 -14.63
C VAL A 206 12.95 -8.82 -15.29
N PRO A 207 13.12 -7.74 -16.07
CA PRO A 207 11.98 -6.96 -16.55
C PRO A 207 11.08 -7.73 -17.54
N ASP A 208 11.66 -8.43 -18.52
CA ASP A 208 10.93 -9.22 -19.54
C ASP A 208 11.37 -10.70 -19.51
N CYS A 209 10.41 -11.62 -19.46
CA CYS A 209 10.67 -13.06 -19.40
C CYS A 209 11.25 -13.58 -20.73
N ASN A 210 10.95 -12.96 -21.88
CA ASN A 210 11.44 -13.39 -23.19
C ASN A 210 12.98 -13.28 -23.31
N ALA A 211 13.62 -12.48 -22.46
CA ALA A 211 15.08 -12.43 -22.34
C ALA A 211 15.65 -13.56 -21.47
N VAL A 212 14.85 -14.12 -20.55
CA VAL A 212 15.23 -15.14 -19.55
C VAL A 212 15.09 -16.56 -20.09
N GLU A 213 14.28 -16.79 -21.12
CA GLU A 213 14.07 -18.13 -21.71
C GLU A 213 15.34 -18.74 -22.35
N ARG A 214 16.46 -18.00 -22.36
CA ARG A 214 17.81 -18.50 -22.71
C ARG A 214 18.71 -18.82 -21.49
N HIS A 215 18.30 -18.50 -20.27
CA HIS A 215 19.08 -18.69 -19.04
C HIS A 215 18.24 -19.31 -17.92
N ILE A 216 18.47 -20.59 -17.69
CA ILE A 216 17.78 -21.45 -16.72
C ILE A 216 18.07 -21.00 -15.28
N GLY A 217 17.01 -20.89 -14.46
CA GLY A 217 17.10 -20.72 -13.00
C GLY A 217 15.72 -20.60 -12.35
N SER A 218 15.38 -21.50 -11.41
CA SER A 218 14.03 -21.61 -10.81
C SER A 218 13.60 -20.43 -9.94
N ASP A 219 14.54 -19.57 -9.54
CA ASP A 219 14.38 -18.62 -8.44
C ASP A 219 14.31 -17.15 -8.93
N THR A 220 14.20 -16.92 -10.25
CA THR A 220 14.07 -15.57 -10.82
C THR A 220 12.61 -15.16 -11.02
N HIS A 221 12.20 -14.03 -10.45
CA HIS A 221 10.85 -13.47 -10.58
C HIS A 221 10.74 -12.53 -11.79
N CYS A 222 9.71 -12.68 -12.62
CA CYS A 222 9.60 -11.89 -13.85
C CYS A 222 8.72 -10.64 -13.71
N GLY A 223 9.19 -9.48 -14.19
CA GLY A 223 8.50 -8.19 -14.14
C GLY A 223 7.17 -8.16 -14.90
N THR A 224 7.17 -8.63 -16.15
CA THR A 224 5.93 -8.77 -16.96
C THR A 224 4.90 -9.71 -16.33
N SER A 225 5.31 -10.65 -15.45
CA SER A 225 4.38 -11.54 -14.74
C SER A 225 3.56 -10.86 -13.64
N PHE A 226 4.00 -9.69 -13.16
CA PHE A 226 3.15 -8.79 -12.39
C PHE A 226 2.20 -8.00 -13.30
N GLY A 227 2.68 -7.70 -14.51
CA GLY A 227 1.98 -7.04 -15.62
C GLY A 227 0.71 -7.77 -16.09
N ASP A 228 0.77 -9.09 -16.09
CA ASP A 228 -0.27 -9.98 -16.58
C ASP A 228 -1.42 -10.15 -15.57
N SER A 229 -2.66 -10.18 -16.07
CA SER A 229 -3.88 -10.38 -15.29
C SER A 229 -4.47 -11.75 -15.58
N SER A 230 -3.65 -12.79 -15.46
CA SER A 230 -4.05 -14.19 -15.65
C SER A 230 -4.79 -14.76 -14.42
N SER A 231 -5.78 -14.00 -13.93
CA SER A 231 -6.86 -14.48 -13.07
C SER A 231 -8.11 -14.55 -13.95
N SER A 232 -8.77 -15.71 -13.99
CA SER A 232 -9.73 -16.11 -15.04
C SER A 232 -11.10 -15.41 -15.03
N ASP A 233 -11.16 -14.13 -14.65
CA ASP A 233 -12.38 -13.31 -14.66
C ASP A 233 -12.07 -11.88 -15.12
N GLY A 234 -12.82 -11.40 -16.11
CA GLY A 234 -13.06 -9.99 -16.42
C GLY A 234 -11.85 -9.07 -16.63
N GLY A 235 -11.60 -8.68 -17.90
CA GLY A 235 -10.50 -7.78 -18.28
C GLY A 235 -10.35 -6.53 -17.39
N GLY A 236 -9.33 -6.55 -16.53
CA GLY A 236 -9.03 -5.46 -15.60
C GLY A 236 -8.54 -4.19 -16.31
N ALA A 237 -9.12 -3.06 -15.93
CA ALA A 237 -8.66 -1.75 -16.36
C ALA A 237 -7.16 -1.54 -16.05
N GLY A 238 -6.50 -0.61 -16.76
CA GLY A 238 -5.06 -0.31 -16.59
C GLY A 238 -4.69 0.42 -15.28
N ASP A 239 -5.45 0.19 -14.22
CA ASP A 239 -5.35 0.83 -12.92
C ASP A 239 -4.80 -0.13 -11.84
N ALA A 240 -4.57 0.39 -10.63
CA ALA A 240 -3.99 -0.38 -9.54
C ALA A 240 -4.88 -1.56 -9.04
N SER A 241 -6.17 -1.58 -9.39
CA SER A 241 -7.11 -2.65 -9.02
C SER A 241 -6.79 -3.93 -9.79
N GLY A 242 -6.49 -3.81 -11.09
CA GLY A 242 -6.01 -4.94 -11.91
C GLY A 242 -4.67 -5.53 -11.44
N PHE A 243 -3.92 -4.78 -10.62
CA PHE A 243 -2.62 -5.17 -10.02
C PHE A 243 -2.73 -5.63 -8.56
N GLY A 244 -3.90 -6.06 -8.14
CA GLY A 244 -4.13 -6.72 -6.85
C GLY A 244 -5.33 -6.10 -6.17
N GLY A 245 -6.42 -6.85 -6.12
CA GLY A 245 -7.76 -6.33 -5.93
C GLY A 245 -8.77 -7.39 -5.49
N SER A 246 -8.40 -8.28 -4.57
CA SER A 246 -9.37 -8.99 -3.74
C SER A 246 -9.20 -8.62 -2.26
N GLU A 247 -10.33 -8.52 -1.56
CA GLU A 247 -10.43 -7.97 -0.22
C GLU A 247 -10.50 -9.12 0.79
N SER A 248 -9.49 -9.30 1.63
CA SER A 248 -9.60 -10.18 2.79
C SER A 248 -10.38 -9.44 3.89
N SER A 249 -11.64 -9.83 4.07
CA SER A 249 -12.59 -9.24 5.00
C SER A 249 -12.07 -9.10 6.44
N SER A 250 -12.16 -7.89 6.99
CA SER A 250 -12.26 -7.68 8.44
C SER A 250 -13.31 -6.61 8.71
N SER A 251 -14.52 -7.05 9.05
CA SER A 251 -15.70 -6.23 9.30
C SER A 251 -15.57 -5.38 10.57
N SER A 252 -15.73 -4.06 10.43
CA SER A 252 -15.96 -3.06 11.49
C SER A 252 -16.38 -1.75 10.81
N GLY A 253 -17.54 -1.14 11.04
CA GLY A 253 -18.70 -1.57 11.83
C GLY A 253 -19.54 -0.31 12.11
N ASP A 254 -20.82 -0.31 11.74
CA ASP A 254 -21.76 0.77 12.04
C ASP A 254 -23.11 0.15 12.40
N GLY A 255 -23.70 0.58 13.52
CA GLY A 255 -24.96 0.05 14.05
C GLY A 255 -26.17 0.90 13.69
N GLY A 256 -27.34 0.25 13.55
CA GLY A 256 -28.63 0.92 13.35
C GLY A 256 -29.81 -0.05 13.45
N SER A 257 -30.65 0.14 14.46
CA SER A 257 -32.00 -0.46 14.61
C SER A 257 -32.95 0.10 13.51
N SER A 258 -34.08 -0.47 13.10
CA SER A 258 -34.88 -1.66 13.48
C SER A 258 -35.48 -2.29 12.17
N ASP A 259 -36.50 -3.16 12.09
CA ASP A 259 -37.45 -3.79 13.04
C ASP A 259 -38.11 -5.05 12.39
N GLY A 260 -38.98 -5.76 13.14
CA GLY A 260 -40.21 -6.33 12.58
C GLY A 260 -40.24 -7.78 12.05
N GLY A 261 -40.48 -8.74 12.96
CA GLY A 261 -41.52 -9.78 12.83
C GLY A 261 -41.42 -10.90 11.76
N GLY A 262 -41.45 -12.16 12.20
CA GLY A 262 -41.68 -13.32 11.34
C GLY A 262 -41.32 -14.65 12.00
N ALA A 263 -42.27 -15.30 12.68
CA ALA A 263 -42.09 -16.61 13.30
C ALA A 263 -42.70 -17.73 12.43
N SER A 264 -42.05 -18.89 12.39
CA SER A 264 -42.69 -20.19 12.07
C SER A 264 -41.75 -21.36 12.38
N ASP A 265 -42.29 -22.36 13.08
CA ASP A 265 -41.59 -23.55 13.56
C ASP A 265 -41.43 -24.68 12.53
N GLY A 266 -40.66 -25.71 12.91
CA GLY A 266 -40.60 -27.03 12.25
C GLY A 266 -39.17 -27.43 11.84
N GLY A 267 -38.63 -28.60 12.16
CA GLY A 267 -39.21 -29.78 12.82
C GLY A 267 -38.93 -31.05 12.01
N GLY A 268 -38.41 -32.10 12.66
CA GLY A 268 -38.28 -33.44 12.07
C GLY A 268 -36.83 -33.87 11.79
N GLY A 269 -36.46 -35.04 12.31
CA GLY A 269 -35.23 -35.74 11.98
C GLY A 269 -35.46 -37.24 11.80
N CYS A 270 -34.69 -37.84 10.88
CA CYS A 270 -34.48 -39.27 10.63
C CYS A 270 -33.45 -39.35 9.47
N GLY A 271 -32.66 -40.41 9.23
CA GLY A 271 -32.42 -41.67 9.95
C GLY A 271 -31.91 -42.74 8.97
N GLY A 272 -30.88 -43.52 9.34
CA GLY A 272 -30.54 -44.81 8.70
C GLY A 272 -29.50 -44.87 7.56
N GLY A 273 -28.30 -45.36 7.86
CA GLY A 273 -27.92 -46.77 7.58
C GLY A 273 -27.33 -47.22 6.22
N CYS A 274 -26.26 -48.04 6.34
CA CYS A 274 -25.98 -49.30 5.60
C CYS A 274 -24.96 -49.36 4.42
N GLY A 275 -23.92 -50.19 4.60
CA GLY A 275 -23.16 -50.94 3.55
C GLY A 275 -21.92 -50.25 2.94
N GLY A 276 -20.80 -50.93 2.59
CA GLY A 276 -20.39 -52.34 2.80
C GLY A 276 -19.47 -52.89 1.68
N GLY A 277 -18.35 -53.54 2.03
CA GLY A 277 -17.33 -54.12 1.08
C GLY A 277 -16.18 -53.15 0.75
N GLY A 278 -14.89 -53.50 0.63
CA GLY A 278 -14.23 -54.78 0.32
C GLY A 278 -13.90 -54.84 -1.18
N GLY A 279 -12.68 -55.10 -1.68
CA GLY A 279 -11.37 -55.50 -1.17
C GLY A 279 -10.47 -55.89 -2.38
N GLY A 280 -9.17 -56.11 -2.19
CA GLY A 280 -8.19 -56.42 -3.26
C GLY A 280 -7.47 -55.18 -3.81
N ASP A 281 -6.15 -55.15 -3.97
CA ASP A 281 -5.09 -56.16 -3.70
C ASP A 281 -3.86 -55.49 -3.03
#